data_AF-A0A409X892-F1
#
_entry.id   AF-A0A409X892-F1
#
_cell.length_a   1.000
_cell.length_b   1.000
_cell.length_c   1.000
_cell.angle_alpha   90.00
_cell.angle_beta   90.00
_cell.angle_gamma   90.00
#
_symmetry.space_group_name_H-M   'P 1'
#
loop_
_entity.id
_entity.type
_entity.pdbx_description
1 polymer ?
#
loop_
_entity_poly.entity_id
_entity_poly.type
_entity_poly.pdbx_seq_one_letter_code
_entity_poly.pdbx_strand_id
1 'polypeptide(L)'
;AATVFLNNLYEYPKSQANGDDKDGGEGAPNTDHDKGAKHELEGVDLNTPLTYADRFRIRKPGLGWEYHPPHVDGGGIERWEDPNFRQCFASILHGNWRAHNPFSLAPRLNARTSLYGRPNQATVFRTFQGWLALSETAPKEGTLQVFPDVVLSNAYTILRPFFTPTVDIESEEIFSLKGWKFDITTSSFPGIRPHEGGYYGPRPTPALHPNLRLEQTMLSVPRVKPGDMVFWHCDVVHAVEREHVGVGESAGMFFISTVAFHSSSSFFLLDPDANGDDLDLNLTVMYIPAVPLTPSNKSYIQRQAETFLQGKCPPDMPQGPGEAAFVGTGRAEDVCGEAGRRAMGLVDIVA
;
A
#
# COMPACT_ATOMS: atom_id res chain seq x y z
N ALA A 1 -1.18 -16.27 8.62
CA ALA A 1 -2.02 -15.08 8.83
C ALA A 1 -2.52 -14.48 7.51
N ALA A 2 -1.65 -14.14 6.55
CA ALA A 2 -2.03 -13.55 5.26
C ALA A 2 -3.03 -14.41 4.43
N THR A 3 -2.84 -15.73 4.35
CA THR A 3 -3.76 -16.64 3.62
C THR A 3 -5.16 -16.71 4.23
N VAL A 4 -5.29 -16.55 5.56
CA VAL A 4 -6.59 -16.56 6.25
C VAL A 4 -7.32 -15.22 6.03
N PHE A 5 -6.58 -14.11 5.98
CA PHE A 5 -7.15 -12.78 5.71
C PHE A 5 -7.66 -12.66 4.26
N LEU A 6 -6.93 -13.21 3.29
CA LEU A 6 -7.34 -13.19 1.87
C LEU A 6 -8.61 -14.02 1.60
N ASN A 7 -8.80 -15.14 2.31
CA ASN A 7 -9.99 -15.98 2.18
C ASN A 7 -11.25 -15.37 2.80
N ASN A 8 -11.12 -14.58 3.88
CA ASN A 8 -12.27 -13.95 4.55
C ASN A 8 -12.79 -12.67 3.86
N LEU A 9 -12.05 -12.11 2.88
CA LEU A 9 -12.49 -10.93 2.11
C LEU A 9 -13.45 -11.26 0.96
N TYR A 10 -13.60 -12.54 0.60
CA TYR A 10 -14.59 -12.97 -0.42
C TYR A 10 -16.03 -12.95 0.09
N GLU A 11 -16.24 -12.75 1.40
CA GLU A 11 -17.56 -12.70 2.03
C GLU A 11 -17.87 -11.29 2.58
N TYR A 12 -17.79 -10.26 1.75
CA TYR A 12 -18.50 -9.01 2.06
C TYR A 12 -19.99 -9.21 1.73
N PRO A 13 -20.95 -8.99 2.66
CA PRO A 13 -22.35 -9.25 2.39
C PRO A 13 -22.89 -8.30 1.33
N LYS A 14 -23.41 -8.86 0.23
CA LYS A 14 -24.15 -8.14 -0.83
C LYS A 14 -25.53 -7.64 -0.36
N SER A 15 -25.63 -7.02 0.80
CA SER A 15 -26.91 -6.52 1.30
C SER A 15 -26.77 -5.10 1.82
N GLN A 16 -27.05 -4.12 0.95
CA GLN A 16 -27.87 -2.93 1.19
C GLN A 16 -27.63 -1.92 0.06
N ALA A 17 -28.25 -2.17 -1.09
CA ALA A 17 -28.45 -1.16 -2.14
C ALA A 17 -29.75 -1.46 -2.88
N ASN A 18 -30.86 -1.50 -2.16
CA ASN A 18 -32.19 -1.34 -2.74
C ASN A 18 -32.81 -0.09 -2.12
N GLY A 19 -32.62 1.04 -2.79
CA GLY A 19 -33.42 2.24 -2.63
C GLY A 19 -34.12 2.48 -3.96
N ASP A 20 -35.45 2.53 -3.90
CA ASP A 20 -36.35 2.71 -5.02
C ASP A 20 -36.03 3.98 -5.83
N ASP A 21 -35.92 3.84 -7.15
CA ASP A 21 -36.30 4.92 -8.07
C ASP A 21 -36.91 4.30 -9.33
N LYS A 22 -38.20 4.57 -9.52
CA LYS A 22 -38.93 4.30 -10.75
C LYS A 22 -38.79 5.53 -11.63
N ASP A 23 -38.12 5.41 -12.77
CA ASP A 23 -38.57 6.12 -13.96
C ASP A 23 -38.16 5.41 -15.25
N GLY A 24 -39.09 5.38 -16.19
CA GLY A 24 -39.01 4.61 -17.44
C GLY A 24 -38.28 5.35 -18.56
N GLY A 25 -37.56 4.58 -19.37
CA GLY A 25 -36.95 5.03 -20.63
C GLY A 25 -36.40 3.85 -21.42
N GLU A 26 -36.96 3.59 -22.59
CA GLU A 26 -36.73 2.43 -23.45
C GLU A 26 -35.31 2.36 -24.05
N GLY A 27 -34.77 1.12 -24.10
CA GLY A 27 -34.04 0.60 -25.26
C GLY A 27 -32.52 0.82 -25.34
N ALA A 28 -31.75 -0.02 -24.64
CA ALA A 28 -30.38 -0.37 -25.03
C ALA A 28 -30.12 -1.87 -24.76
N PRO A 29 -29.35 -2.59 -25.60
CA PRO A 29 -29.31 -4.04 -25.58
C PRO A 29 -28.62 -4.55 -24.32
N ASN A 30 -29.33 -5.42 -23.62
CA ASN A 30 -28.88 -6.18 -22.48
C ASN A 30 -27.71 -7.10 -22.91
N THR A 31 -26.49 -6.77 -22.51
CA THR A 31 -25.34 -7.68 -22.62
C THR A 31 -24.79 -7.98 -21.24
N ASP A 32 -24.99 -9.25 -20.87
CA ASP A 32 -24.33 -10.03 -19.83
C ASP A 32 -24.49 -9.59 -18.37
N HIS A 33 -25.57 -10.12 -17.79
CA HIS A 33 -25.48 -10.76 -16.48
C HIS A 33 -24.42 -11.88 -16.53
N ASP A 34 -23.17 -11.53 -16.24
CA ASP A 34 -22.10 -12.52 -16.05
C ASP A 34 -22.37 -13.33 -14.76
N LYS A 35 -23.09 -14.43 -14.95
CA LYS A 35 -23.15 -15.54 -14.01
C LYS A 35 -21.82 -16.29 -14.08
N GLY A 36 -20.86 -15.88 -13.26
CA GLY A 36 -19.92 -16.78 -12.61
C GLY A 36 -19.03 -17.64 -13.50
N ALA A 37 -18.44 -17.10 -14.56
CA ALA A 37 -17.23 -17.69 -15.12
C ALA A 37 -16.00 -17.12 -14.38
N LYS A 38 -15.39 -17.89 -13.47
CA LYS A 38 -14.03 -17.58 -12.99
C LYS A 38 -13.11 -17.72 -14.20
N HIS A 39 -12.85 -16.63 -14.90
CA HIS A 39 -11.74 -16.60 -15.84
C HIS A 39 -10.47 -16.72 -15.02
N GLU A 40 -9.89 -17.92 -14.94
CA GLU A 40 -8.61 -18.13 -14.29
C GLU A 40 -7.58 -17.24 -15.01
N LEU A 41 -6.92 -16.37 -14.24
CA LEU A 41 -5.87 -15.51 -14.76
C LEU A 41 -4.60 -16.37 -14.82
N GLU A 42 -4.08 -16.60 -16.02
CA GLU A 42 -2.96 -17.49 -16.25
C GLU A 42 -1.73 -17.09 -15.39
N GLY A 43 -1.18 -18.05 -14.66
CA GLY A 43 -0.01 -17.84 -13.82
C GLY A 43 -0.26 -17.02 -12.54
N VAL A 44 -1.51 -16.79 -12.17
CA VAL A 44 -1.90 -16.08 -10.94
C VAL A 44 -2.47 -17.06 -9.93
N ASP A 45 -1.92 -17.05 -8.72
CA ASP A 45 -2.49 -17.73 -7.56
C ASP A 45 -2.45 -16.83 -6.33
N LEU A 46 -3.63 -16.61 -5.75
CA LEU A 46 -3.79 -15.78 -4.55
C LEU A 46 -3.53 -16.56 -3.26
N ASN A 47 -3.46 -17.89 -3.33
CA ASN A 47 -3.19 -18.76 -2.17
C ASN A 47 -1.70 -18.99 -1.92
N THR A 48 -0.85 -18.73 -2.92
CA THR A 48 0.61 -18.77 -2.81
C THR A 48 1.16 -17.38 -2.51
N PRO A 49 1.48 -17.07 -1.23
CA PRO A 49 2.15 -15.83 -0.89
C PRO A 49 3.63 -15.87 -1.30
N LEU A 50 4.13 -14.73 -1.72
CA LEU A 50 5.53 -14.46 -2.01
C LEU A 50 6.09 -13.46 -0.99
N THR A 51 7.39 -13.55 -0.72
CA THR A 51 8.06 -12.69 0.27
C THR A 51 8.77 -11.52 -0.43
N TYR A 52 8.25 -10.31 -0.24
CA TYR A 52 8.96 -9.09 -0.64
C TYR A 52 9.80 -8.57 0.52
N ALA A 53 11.12 -8.55 0.36
CA ALA A 53 12.06 -8.07 1.36
C ALA A 53 11.99 -6.54 1.45
N ASP A 54 11.48 -6.05 2.57
CA ASP A 54 11.36 -4.63 2.88
C ASP A 54 12.11 -4.31 4.18
N ARG A 55 12.10 -3.04 4.57
CA ARG A 55 12.80 -2.52 5.74
C ARG A 55 11.95 -2.71 7.00
N PHE A 56 12.54 -2.35 8.13
CA PHE A 56 11.79 -2.04 9.34
C PHE A 56 11.97 -0.55 9.67
N ARG A 57 11.12 -0.04 10.55
CA ARG A 57 11.16 1.34 11.02
C ARG A 57 11.18 1.33 12.54
N ILE A 58 12.16 2.02 13.11
CA ILE A 58 12.18 2.41 14.52
C ILE A 58 11.94 3.92 14.56
N ARG A 59 10.89 4.33 15.26
CA ARG A 59 10.52 5.73 15.45
C ARG A 59 10.50 6.08 16.93
N LYS A 60 11.40 7.00 17.29
CA LYS A 60 11.49 7.63 18.60
C LYS A 60 10.28 8.54 18.87
N PRO A 61 9.89 8.73 20.14
CA PRO A 61 9.05 9.85 20.56
C PRO A 61 9.72 11.21 20.31
N GLY A 62 8.91 12.27 20.22
CA GLY A 62 9.40 13.65 20.06
C GLY A 62 9.08 14.31 18.73
N LEU A 63 10.10 14.86 18.06
CA LEU A 63 9.96 15.81 16.94
C LEU A 63 8.95 15.36 15.87
N GLY A 64 8.22 16.35 15.35
CA GLY A 64 7.21 16.15 14.31
C GLY A 64 7.77 15.43 13.09
N TRP A 65 7.05 14.41 12.64
CA TRP A 65 7.41 13.57 11.49
C TRP A 65 6.62 14.01 10.25
N GLU A 66 7.30 14.63 9.29
CA GLU A 66 6.67 15.14 8.06
C GLU A 66 7.02 14.34 6.80
N TYR A 67 7.75 13.24 6.93
CA TYR A 67 8.23 12.47 5.77
C TYR A 67 7.11 11.74 5.01
N HIS A 68 6.03 11.35 5.70
CA HIS A 68 4.93 10.55 5.15
C HIS A 68 3.55 11.21 5.40
N PRO A 69 3.28 12.38 4.78
CA PRO A 69 1.94 12.96 4.75
C PRO A 69 0.98 12.05 3.96
N PRO A 70 -0.33 12.32 3.92
CA PRO A 70 -1.29 11.54 3.13
C PRO A 70 -0.83 11.29 1.70
N HIS A 71 -0.73 10.01 1.32
CA HIS A 71 -0.29 9.56 0.01
C HIS A 71 -0.83 8.17 -0.34
N VAL A 72 -0.67 7.79 -1.61
CA VAL A 72 -0.88 6.42 -2.12
C VAL A 72 0.39 5.99 -2.86
N ASP A 73 0.90 4.79 -2.57
CA ASP A 73 2.06 4.23 -3.27
C ASP A 73 1.67 3.43 -4.52
N GLY A 74 2.62 2.71 -5.12
CA GLY A 74 2.34 1.75 -6.19
C GLY A 74 2.04 2.42 -7.53
N GLY A 75 2.61 3.61 -7.75
CA GLY A 75 2.50 4.42 -8.97
C GLY A 75 2.05 5.83 -8.65
N GLY A 76 2.18 6.74 -9.62
CA GLY A 76 1.81 8.15 -9.51
C GLY A 76 0.93 8.57 -10.66
N ILE A 77 1.50 9.32 -11.61
CA ILE A 77 0.80 9.76 -12.82
C ILE A 77 0.35 8.56 -13.67
N GLU A 78 0.99 7.41 -13.50
CA GLU A 78 0.70 6.18 -14.23
C GLU A 78 -0.75 5.73 -14.11
N ARG A 79 -1.46 6.08 -13.03
CA ARG A 79 -2.90 5.83 -12.89
C ARG A 79 -3.75 6.46 -14.00
N TRP A 80 -3.27 7.54 -14.60
CA TRP A 80 -3.91 8.18 -15.75
C TRP A 80 -3.14 7.94 -17.04
N GLU A 81 -1.81 7.84 -17.00
CA GLU A 81 -0.98 7.78 -18.21
C GLU A 81 -0.89 6.36 -18.79
N ASP A 82 -0.64 5.34 -17.95
CA ASP A 82 -0.48 3.96 -18.39
C ASP A 82 -1.84 3.36 -18.79
N PRO A 83 -2.01 2.83 -20.01
CA PRO A 83 -3.28 2.28 -20.46
C PRO A 83 -3.83 1.14 -19.59
N ASN A 84 -2.96 0.27 -19.05
CA ASN A 84 -3.37 -0.85 -18.23
C ASN A 84 -3.72 -0.40 -16.80
N PHE A 85 -2.91 0.47 -16.21
CA PHE A 85 -3.23 1.02 -14.89
C PHE A 85 -4.50 1.87 -14.92
N ARG A 86 -4.71 2.67 -15.97
CA ARG A 86 -5.94 3.45 -16.16
C ARG A 86 -7.19 2.56 -16.23
N GLN A 87 -7.09 1.34 -16.75
CA GLN A 87 -8.21 0.38 -16.75
C GLN A 87 -8.65 -0.03 -15.35
N CYS A 88 -7.78 0.04 -14.33
CA CYS A 88 -8.15 -0.19 -12.94
C CYS A 88 -9.26 0.77 -12.48
N PHE A 89 -9.37 1.94 -13.11
CA PHE A 89 -10.31 2.99 -12.77
C PHE A 89 -11.32 3.29 -13.89
N ALA A 90 -11.51 2.34 -14.82
CA ALA A 90 -12.35 2.55 -16.01
C ALA A 90 -13.80 2.90 -15.67
N SER A 91 -14.41 2.25 -14.67
CA SER A 91 -15.79 2.56 -14.25
C SER A 91 -15.94 3.99 -13.72
N ILE A 92 -14.93 4.50 -12.99
CA ILE A 92 -14.88 5.88 -12.54
C ILE A 92 -14.81 6.83 -13.74
N LEU A 93 -13.88 6.59 -14.67
CA LEU A 93 -13.66 7.43 -15.85
C LEU A 93 -14.83 7.41 -16.84
N HIS A 94 -15.62 6.34 -16.87
CA HIS A 94 -16.87 6.25 -17.64
C HIS A 94 -18.09 6.87 -16.91
N GLY A 95 -17.90 7.48 -15.74
CA GLY A 95 -18.96 8.15 -14.98
C GLY A 95 -19.79 7.24 -14.08
N ASN A 96 -19.54 5.92 -14.06
CA ASN A 96 -20.19 4.96 -13.16
C ASN A 96 -19.27 4.57 -12.00
N TRP A 97 -18.81 5.57 -11.23
CA TRP A 97 -17.86 5.36 -10.14
C TRP A 97 -18.37 4.40 -9.05
N ARG A 98 -19.69 4.27 -8.88
CA ARG A 98 -20.29 3.32 -7.91
C ARG A 98 -20.07 1.86 -8.29
N ALA A 99 -19.83 1.58 -9.57
CA ALA A 99 -19.44 0.25 -10.03
C ALA A 99 -17.93 -0.02 -9.90
N HIS A 100 -17.14 0.92 -9.37
CA HIS A 100 -15.72 0.71 -9.11
C HIS A 100 -15.49 -0.39 -8.09
N ASN A 101 -14.79 -1.43 -8.52
CA ASN A 101 -14.32 -2.49 -7.63
C ASN A 101 -12.80 -2.35 -7.44
N PRO A 102 -12.33 -1.80 -6.31
CA PRO A 102 -10.90 -1.62 -6.04
C PRO A 102 -10.15 -2.96 -5.95
N PHE A 103 -10.85 -4.06 -5.66
CA PHE A 103 -10.29 -5.41 -5.54
C PHE A 103 -10.21 -6.16 -6.88
N SER A 104 -10.58 -5.54 -8.01
CA SER A 104 -10.38 -6.13 -9.32
C SER A 104 -8.88 -6.30 -9.63
N LEU A 105 -8.48 -7.54 -9.93
CA LEU A 105 -7.08 -7.92 -10.12
C LEU A 105 -6.60 -7.77 -11.55
N ALA A 106 -7.41 -8.17 -12.54
CA ALA A 106 -6.95 -8.34 -13.93
C ALA A 106 -6.29 -7.08 -14.51
N PRO A 107 -6.85 -5.85 -14.35
CA PRO A 107 -6.20 -4.65 -14.85
C PRO A 107 -4.86 -4.32 -14.17
N ARG A 108 -4.68 -4.74 -12.90
CA ARG A 108 -3.48 -4.47 -12.11
C ARG A 108 -2.28 -5.32 -12.53
N LEU A 109 -2.52 -6.52 -13.06
CA LEU A 109 -1.45 -7.46 -13.40
C LEU A 109 -0.52 -6.93 -14.50
N ASN A 110 -1.07 -6.15 -15.43
CA ASN A 110 -0.35 -5.56 -16.55
C ASN A 110 -0.09 -4.04 -16.37
N ALA A 111 -0.48 -3.48 -15.23
CA ALA A 111 -0.30 -2.07 -14.93
C ALA A 111 1.18 -1.76 -14.72
N ARG A 112 1.67 -0.72 -15.41
CA ARG A 112 3.02 -0.21 -15.16
C ARG A 112 2.97 0.85 -14.08
N THR A 113 3.51 0.55 -12.91
CA THR A 113 3.55 1.47 -11.76
C THR A 113 4.70 2.49 -11.82
N SER A 114 5.65 2.29 -12.74
CA SER A 114 6.75 3.23 -13.00
C SER A 114 7.01 3.31 -14.50
N LEU A 115 6.60 4.42 -15.12
CA LEU A 115 6.88 4.68 -16.54
C LEU A 115 8.27 5.28 -16.76
N TYR A 116 8.78 5.99 -15.75
CA TYR A 116 9.95 6.87 -15.85
C TYR A 116 11.21 6.32 -15.16
N GLY A 117 11.17 5.09 -14.62
CA GLY A 117 12.35 4.49 -13.98
C GLY A 117 12.81 5.22 -12.71
N ARG A 118 11.88 5.85 -11.97
CA ARG A 118 12.20 6.52 -10.70
C ARG A 118 12.83 5.54 -9.71
N PRO A 119 13.79 5.96 -8.88
CA PRO A 119 14.35 5.09 -7.85
C PRO A 119 13.34 4.85 -6.72
N ASN A 120 13.64 3.86 -5.87
CA ASN A 120 12.86 3.52 -4.68
C ASN A 120 11.39 3.20 -4.97
N GLN A 121 11.08 2.63 -6.13
CA GLN A 121 9.75 2.16 -6.48
C GLN A 121 9.67 0.65 -6.24
N ALA A 122 8.57 0.18 -5.64
CA ALA A 122 8.27 -1.24 -5.62
C ALA A 122 7.94 -1.71 -7.04
N THR A 123 8.62 -2.76 -7.51
CA THR A 123 8.40 -3.40 -8.82
C THR A 123 7.54 -4.66 -8.71
N VAL A 124 7.08 -5.01 -7.51
CA VAL A 124 6.07 -6.04 -7.26
C VAL A 124 4.66 -5.45 -7.18
N PHE A 125 3.68 -6.25 -7.60
CA PHE A 125 2.27 -6.02 -7.30
C PHE A 125 1.95 -6.48 -5.87
N ARG A 126 1.62 -5.51 -5.00
CA ARG A 126 1.17 -5.73 -3.62
C ARG A 126 -0.35 -5.54 -3.59
N THR A 127 -1.09 -6.54 -3.13
CA THR A 127 -2.55 -6.39 -2.95
C THR A 127 -2.85 -5.50 -1.74
N PHE A 128 -2.13 -5.77 -0.65
CA PHE A 128 -2.11 -4.98 0.57
C PHE A 128 -0.68 -4.62 0.91
N GLN A 129 -0.48 -3.38 1.34
CA GLN A 129 0.67 -3.05 2.16
C GLN A 129 0.39 -3.50 3.59
N GLY A 130 1.44 -3.69 4.38
CA GLY A 130 1.27 -4.12 5.76
C GLY A 130 2.55 -4.02 6.56
N TRP A 131 2.37 -4.09 7.88
CA TRP A 131 3.48 -4.20 8.82
C TRP A 131 3.12 -5.10 10.00
N LEU A 132 4.17 -5.70 10.58
CA LEU A 132 4.14 -6.42 11.85
C LEU A 132 4.62 -5.47 12.96
N ALA A 133 3.83 -5.36 14.03
CA ALA A 133 4.23 -4.61 15.21
C ALA A 133 5.33 -5.39 15.97
N LEU A 134 6.44 -4.71 16.27
CA LEU A 134 7.50 -5.22 17.15
C LEU A 134 7.50 -4.51 18.50
N SER A 135 6.76 -3.40 18.62
CA SER A 135 6.49 -2.68 19.86
C SER A 135 4.98 -2.42 19.99
N GLU A 136 4.55 -2.01 21.18
CA GLU A 136 3.21 -1.44 21.35
C GLU A 136 3.15 -0.03 20.74
N THR A 137 2.02 0.32 20.13
CA THR A 137 1.74 1.70 19.69
C THR A 137 0.23 1.94 19.59
N ALA A 138 -0.21 3.15 19.91
CA ALA A 138 -1.59 3.59 19.88
C ALA A 138 -1.76 4.92 19.11
N PRO A 139 -3.00 5.39 18.88
CA PRO A 139 -3.23 6.71 18.30
C PRO A 139 -2.48 7.82 19.04
N LYS A 140 -1.90 8.75 18.27
CA LYS A 140 -1.01 9.85 18.69
C LYS A 140 0.40 9.42 19.11
N GLU A 141 0.73 8.14 18.99
CA GLU A 141 2.07 7.62 19.27
C GLU A 141 2.88 7.41 17.97
N GLY A 142 2.55 8.17 16.92
CA GLY A 142 3.32 8.14 15.68
C GLY A 142 2.94 6.99 14.75
N THR A 143 1.77 6.39 14.96
CA THR A 143 1.28 5.21 14.22
C THR A 143 0.80 5.56 12.80
N LEU A 144 0.30 4.55 12.08
CA LEU A 144 -0.29 4.70 10.75
C LEU A 144 -1.67 5.38 10.85
N GLN A 145 -1.95 6.27 9.91
CA GLN A 145 -3.29 6.76 9.63
C GLN A 145 -3.74 6.31 8.24
N VAL A 146 -5.02 6.02 8.08
CA VAL A 146 -5.64 5.67 6.80
C VAL A 146 -6.91 6.48 6.56
N PHE A 147 -7.20 6.80 5.30
CA PHE A 147 -8.53 7.24 4.89
C PHE A 147 -9.42 6.00 4.73
N PRO A 148 -10.48 5.84 5.54
CA PRO A 148 -11.17 4.55 5.70
C PRO A 148 -12.20 4.24 4.59
N ASP A 149 -12.09 4.85 3.41
CA ASP A 149 -12.96 4.54 2.26
C ASP A 149 -12.18 4.60 0.93
N VAL A 150 -11.72 3.43 0.48
CA VAL A 150 -10.93 3.30 -0.74
C VAL A 150 -11.75 3.55 -2.01
N VAL A 151 -13.07 3.35 -1.98
CA VAL A 151 -13.92 3.56 -3.15
C VAL A 151 -14.10 5.06 -3.39
N LEU A 152 -14.45 5.79 -2.33
CA LEU A 152 -14.60 7.26 -2.39
C LEU A 152 -13.26 7.93 -2.66
N SER A 153 -12.16 7.52 -2.01
CA SER A 153 -10.85 8.14 -2.24
C SER A 153 -10.37 7.90 -3.66
N ASN A 154 -10.59 6.71 -4.22
CA ASN A 154 -10.26 6.42 -5.62
C ASN A 154 -11.08 7.28 -6.59
N ALA A 155 -12.41 7.30 -6.43
CA ALA A 155 -13.29 8.09 -7.27
C ALA A 155 -12.90 9.57 -7.26
N TYR A 156 -12.71 10.14 -6.06
CA TYR A 156 -12.33 11.53 -5.90
C TYR A 156 -10.95 11.81 -6.51
N THR A 157 -9.94 11.02 -6.18
CA THR A 157 -8.56 11.22 -6.66
C THR A 157 -8.48 11.13 -8.18
N ILE A 158 -9.07 10.10 -8.79
CA ILE A 158 -9.02 9.88 -10.24
C ILE A 158 -9.76 10.96 -11.02
N LEU A 159 -10.89 11.44 -10.50
CA LEU A 159 -11.66 12.51 -11.15
C LEU A 159 -11.10 13.91 -10.89
N ARG A 160 -10.33 14.10 -9.81
CA ARG A 160 -9.84 15.41 -9.36
C ARG A 160 -9.18 16.28 -10.44
N PRO A 161 -8.35 15.74 -11.38
CA PRO A 161 -7.76 16.54 -12.46
C PRO A 161 -8.78 17.20 -13.40
N PHE A 162 -10.00 16.66 -13.50
CA PHE A 162 -11.04 17.14 -14.41
C PHE A 162 -12.00 18.15 -13.77
N PHE A 163 -11.81 18.50 -12.49
CA PHE A 163 -12.66 19.44 -11.78
C PHE A 163 -11.82 20.58 -11.19
N THR A 164 -12.00 21.79 -11.71
CA THR A 164 -11.30 22.99 -11.24
C THR A 164 -12.18 23.74 -10.23
N PRO A 165 -11.65 24.17 -9.07
CA PRO A 165 -12.41 24.97 -8.13
C PRO A 165 -12.78 26.34 -8.75
N THR A 166 -14.00 26.80 -8.54
CA THR A 166 -14.52 28.10 -9.00
C THR A 166 -14.59 29.14 -7.88
N VAL A 167 -14.37 28.70 -6.64
CA VAL A 167 -14.34 29.50 -5.42
C VAL A 167 -13.01 29.29 -4.70
N ASP A 168 -12.72 30.15 -3.72
CA ASP A 168 -11.58 29.95 -2.83
C ASP A 168 -11.69 28.61 -2.09
N ILE A 169 -10.56 27.94 -1.84
CA ILE A 169 -10.52 26.62 -1.21
C ILE A 169 -11.02 26.65 0.24
N GLU A 170 -10.93 27.81 0.90
CA GLU A 170 -11.41 28.04 2.28
C GLU A 170 -12.91 28.42 2.32
N SER A 171 -13.55 28.62 1.16
CA SER A 171 -14.98 28.92 1.09
C SER A 171 -15.83 27.71 1.45
N GLU A 172 -16.91 27.89 2.23
CA GLU A 172 -17.88 26.81 2.49
C GLU A 172 -18.49 26.24 1.19
N GLU A 173 -18.59 27.06 0.13
CA GLU A 173 -19.11 26.62 -1.17
C GLU A 173 -18.23 25.57 -1.87
N ILE A 174 -16.97 25.38 -1.44
CA ILE A 174 -16.07 24.33 -1.95
C ILE A 174 -16.61 22.92 -1.71
N PHE A 175 -17.48 22.76 -0.71
CA PHE A 175 -18.14 21.49 -0.41
C PHE A 175 -19.43 21.27 -1.22
N SER A 176 -19.82 22.24 -2.04
CA SER A 176 -20.99 22.15 -2.92
C SER A 176 -20.59 21.91 -4.36
N LEU A 177 -21.49 21.35 -5.17
CA LEU A 177 -21.27 21.17 -6.62
C LEU A 177 -21.01 22.49 -7.36
N LYS A 178 -21.52 23.63 -6.85
CA LYS A 178 -21.37 24.95 -7.48
C LYS A 178 -19.93 25.49 -7.39
N GLY A 179 -19.18 25.04 -6.39
CA GLY A 179 -17.77 25.40 -6.18
C GLY A 179 -16.80 24.74 -7.17
N TRP A 180 -17.31 23.98 -8.15
CA TRP A 180 -16.50 23.22 -9.10
C TRP A 180 -17.02 23.37 -10.53
N LYS A 181 -16.09 23.38 -11.49
CA LYS A 181 -16.40 23.25 -12.91
C LYS A 181 -15.66 22.07 -13.50
N PHE A 182 -16.29 21.35 -14.43
CA PHE A 182 -15.60 20.37 -15.26
C PHE A 182 -14.66 21.10 -16.22
N ASP A 183 -13.39 20.69 -16.25
CA ASP A 183 -12.32 21.38 -16.97
C ASP A 183 -11.29 20.39 -17.50
N ILE A 184 -11.27 20.25 -18.82
CA ILE A 184 -10.31 19.39 -19.56
C ILE A 184 -9.27 20.23 -20.32
N THR A 185 -9.23 21.53 -20.08
CA THR A 185 -8.35 22.46 -20.82
C THR A 185 -6.97 22.60 -20.17
N THR A 186 -6.82 22.09 -18.94
CA THR A 186 -5.57 22.16 -18.18
C THR A 186 -4.85 20.82 -18.15
N SER A 187 -3.53 20.85 -18.03
CA SER A 187 -2.69 19.68 -17.77
C SER A 187 -2.39 19.48 -16.28
N SER A 188 -3.24 20.01 -15.40
CA SER A 188 -3.01 19.96 -13.95
C SER A 188 -3.47 18.64 -13.35
N PHE A 189 -2.59 17.96 -12.63
CA PHE A 189 -2.89 16.75 -11.86
C PHE A 189 -2.63 17.01 -10.36
N PRO A 190 -3.63 17.53 -9.62
CA PRO A 190 -3.46 17.87 -8.20
C PRO A 190 -2.93 16.69 -7.39
N GLY A 191 -1.89 16.92 -6.61
CA GLY A 191 -1.25 15.89 -5.77
C GLY A 191 -0.21 15.04 -6.51
N ILE A 192 0.00 15.26 -7.82
CA ILE A 192 1.11 14.70 -8.59
C ILE A 192 2.18 15.77 -8.76
N ARG A 193 3.44 15.42 -8.48
CA ARG A 193 4.57 16.36 -8.51
C ARG A 193 5.72 15.79 -9.35
N PRO A 194 6.40 16.60 -10.18
CA PRO A 194 7.63 16.18 -10.83
C PRO A 194 8.70 15.82 -9.78
N HIS A 195 9.39 14.69 -9.98
CA HIS A 195 10.47 14.24 -9.13
C HIS A 195 11.40 13.28 -9.89
N GLU A 196 12.71 13.54 -9.85
CA GLU A 196 13.76 12.68 -10.40
C GLU A 196 13.45 12.13 -11.81
N GLY A 197 13.09 13.01 -12.74
CA GLY A 197 12.84 12.64 -14.14
C GLY A 197 11.48 11.98 -14.41
N GLY A 198 10.63 11.84 -13.39
CA GLY A 198 9.25 11.37 -13.54
C GLY A 198 8.29 12.13 -12.62
N TYR A 199 7.23 11.46 -12.19
CA TYR A 199 6.19 12.03 -11.34
C TYR A 199 5.92 11.18 -10.10
N TYR A 200 5.74 11.83 -8.96
CA TYR A 200 5.48 11.18 -7.68
C TYR A 200 4.15 11.65 -7.08
N GLY A 201 3.53 10.80 -6.25
CA GLY A 201 2.17 10.95 -5.72
C GLY A 201 1.33 9.71 -6.05
N PRO A 202 -0.01 9.76 -5.93
CA PRO A 202 -0.82 10.88 -5.42
C PRO A 202 -0.50 11.26 -3.97
N ARG A 203 -0.38 12.56 -3.70
CA ARG A 203 -0.24 13.13 -2.35
C ARG A 203 -1.35 14.16 -2.09
N PRO A 204 -2.53 13.73 -1.63
CA PRO A 204 -3.60 14.66 -1.33
C PRO A 204 -3.25 15.54 -0.13
N THR A 205 -3.75 16.78 -0.16
CA THR A 205 -3.64 17.77 0.92
C THR A 205 -4.98 18.49 1.06
N PRO A 206 -5.28 19.15 2.20
CA PRO A 206 -6.49 19.95 2.31
C PRO A 206 -6.66 20.98 1.18
N ALA A 207 -5.58 21.66 0.79
CA ALA A 207 -5.60 22.63 -0.30
C ALA A 207 -5.86 22.01 -1.69
N LEU A 208 -5.35 20.80 -1.95
CA LEU A 208 -5.49 20.16 -3.26
C LEU A 208 -6.76 19.30 -3.36
N HIS A 209 -7.22 18.75 -2.23
CA HIS A 209 -8.27 17.74 -2.12
C HIS A 209 -9.21 18.05 -0.93
N PRO A 210 -9.84 19.24 -0.89
CA PRO A 210 -10.58 19.71 0.29
C PRO A 210 -11.75 18.80 0.68
N ASN A 211 -12.42 18.17 -0.29
CA ASN A 211 -13.58 17.32 0.00
C ASN A 211 -13.20 15.99 0.67
N LEU A 212 -11.92 15.60 0.66
CA LEU A 212 -11.47 14.47 1.47
C LEU A 212 -11.46 14.82 2.98
N ARG A 213 -11.39 16.11 3.34
CA ARG A 213 -11.35 16.59 4.73
C ARG A 213 -10.34 15.82 5.57
N LEU A 214 -9.11 15.68 5.05
CA LEU A 214 -8.09 14.76 5.59
C LEU A 214 -7.83 14.95 7.09
N GLU A 215 -7.90 16.17 7.59
CA GLU A 215 -7.70 16.47 9.02
C GLU A 215 -8.80 15.89 9.93
N GLN A 216 -9.98 15.59 9.36
CA GLN A 216 -11.14 15.06 10.08
C GLN A 216 -11.38 13.57 9.79
N THR A 217 -10.93 13.07 8.64
CA THR A 217 -11.31 11.75 8.11
C THR A 217 -10.19 10.73 8.14
N MET A 218 -8.93 11.16 8.29
CA MET A 218 -7.81 10.24 8.48
C MET A 218 -7.90 9.62 9.87
N LEU A 219 -8.01 8.29 9.92
CA LEU A 219 -8.15 7.54 11.15
C LEU A 219 -6.83 6.84 11.49
N SER A 220 -6.37 7.02 12.72
CA SER A 220 -5.26 6.27 13.27
C SER A 220 -5.63 4.81 13.48
N VAL A 221 -4.68 3.92 13.20
CA VAL A 221 -4.79 2.51 13.57
C VAL A 221 -5.00 2.39 15.08
N PRO A 222 -5.85 1.45 15.55
CA PRO A 222 -6.06 1.23 16.98
C PRO A 222 -4.76 0.82 17.69
N ARG A 223 -4.81 0.72 19.01
CA ARG A 223 -3.69 0.18 19.79
C ARG A 223 -3.32 -1.22 19.27
N VAL A 224 -2.05 -1.40 18.93
CA VAL A 224 -1.46 -2.67 18.51
C VAL A 224 -0.37 -3.07 19.50
N LYS A 225 -0.14 -4.36 19.64
CA LYS A 225 0.89 -4.96 20.49
C LYS A 225 1.89 -5.75 19.65
N PRO A 226 3.10 -6.05 20.17
CA PRO A 226 4.03 -6.93 19.48
C PRO A 226 3.37 -8.22 19.00
N GLY A 227 3.52 -8.54 17.71
CA GLY A 227 2.86 -9.67 17.07
C GLY A 227 1.60 -9.33 16.25
N ASP A 228 0.97 -8.18 16.50
CA ASP A 228 -0.17 -7.73 15.70
C ASP A 228 0.27 -7.32 14.29
N MET A 229 -0.59 -7.58 13.29
CA MET A 229 -0.36 -7.15 11.91
C MET A 229 -1.46 -6.21 11.44
N VAL A 230 -1.06 -5.18 10.71
CA VAL A 230 -1.97 -4.20 10.11
C VAL A 230 -1.78 -4.20 8.61
N PHE A 231 -2.89 -4.28 7.87
CA PHE A 231 -2.91 -4.28 6.41
C PHE A 231 -3.84 -3.19 5.88
N TRP A 232 -3.45 -2.57 4.76
CA TRP A 232 -4.30 -1.64 4.02
C TRP A 232 -4.15 -1.89 2.52
N HIS A 233 -5.27 -1.73 1.80
CA HIS A 233 -5.32 -1.99 0.37
C HIS A 233 -4.36 -1.05 -0.39
N CYS A 234 -3.76 -1.52 -1.48
CA CYS A 234 -2.72 -0.79 -2.22
C CYS A 234 -3.12 0.61 -2.72
N ASP A 235 -4.41 0.89 -2.87
CA ASP A 235 -4.94 2.21 -3.25
C ASP A 235 -5.39 3.09 -2.07
N VAL A 236 -5.29 2.61 -0.82
CA VAL A 236 -5.73 3.39 0.35
C VAL A 236 -4.79 4.57 0.57
N VAL A 237 -5.38 5.77 0.70
CA VAL A 237 -4.66 6.96 1.17
C VAL A 237 -4.24 6.71 2.60
N HIS A 238 -2.94 6.83 2.86
CA HIS A 238 -2.38 6.58 4.17
C HIS A 238 -1.28 7.60 4.50
N ALA A 239 -1.02 7.76 5.79
CA ALA A 239 -0.03 8.69 6.33
C ALA A 239 0.59 8.12 7.60
N VAL A 240 1.67 8.71 8.05
CA VAL A 240 2.21 8.47 9.40
C VAL A 240 1.86 9.68 10.25
N GLU A 241 1.35 9.47 11.47
CA GLU A 241 0.98 10.58 12.36
C GLU A 241 2.15 11.55 12.53
N ARG A 242 1.88 12.85 12.41
CA ARG A 242 2.91 13.88 12.56
C ARG A 242 3.51 13.88 13.96
N GLU A 243 2.68 13.75 14.98
CA GLU A 243 3.10 13.77 16.38
C GLU A 243 3.36 12.35 16.90
N HIS A 244 4.32 12.23 17.82
CA HIS A 244 4.52 11.03 18.64
C HIS A 244 4.69 11.48 20.09
N VAL A 245 3.58 11.54 20.83
CA VAL A 245 3.52 12.00 22.23
C VAL A 245 3.74 10.87 23.25
N GLY A 246 4.32 9.75 22.81
CA GLY A 246 4.66 8.60 23.65
C GLY A 246 5.79 8.92 24.63
N VAL A 247 5.96 8.10 25.66
CA VAL A 247 6.81 8.40 26.84
C VAL A 247 8.22 7.82 26.77
N GLY A 248 8.68 7.44 25.58
CA GLY A 248 9.87 6.63 25.35
C GLY A 248 11.17 7.35 24.95
N GLU A 249 12.33 6.79 25.34
CA GLU A 249 13.66 7.29 24.92
C GLU A 249 14.14 6.67 23.59
N SER A 250 15.30 7.12 23.10
CA SER A 250 15.54 7.46 21.69
C SER A 250 16.56 6.56 20.95
N ALA A 251 16.19 5.67 19.99
CA ALA A 251 17.13 5.04 18.99
C ALA A 251 16.67 5.05 17.49
N GLY A 252 17.62 5.17 16.54
CA GLY A 252 17.41 5.61 15.14
C GLY A 252 16.81 4.57 14.17
N MET A 253 16.59 4.95 12.90
CA MET A 253 16.11 4.04 11.86
C MET A 253 17.24 3.15 11.35
N PHE A 254 17.05 1.82 11.43
CA PHE A 254 18.01 0.82 10.98
C PHE A 254 17.47 0.06 9.76
N PHE A 255 18.38 -0.41 8.90
CA PHE A 255 18.08 -1.21 7.72
C PHE A 255 18.53 -2.65 8.01
N ILE A 256 17.61 -3.61 7.98
CA ILE A 256 17.90 -5.05 7.99
C ILE A 256 16.97 -5.66 6.94
N SER A 257 17.53 -6.34 5.94
CA SER A 257 16.79 -6.83 4.77
C SER A 257 16.35 -8.30 4.89
N THR A 258 16.65 -8.97 6.01
CA THR A 258 16.27 -10.38 6.22
C THR A 258 15.78 -10.64 7.63
N VAL A 259 14.54 -11.09 7.78
CA VAL A 259 14.07 -11.81 8.98
C VAL A 259 13.37 -13.08 8.52
N ALA A 260 13.97 -14.23 8.83
CA ALA A 260 13.32 -15.53 8.68
C ALA A 260 12.50 -15.83 9.94
N PHE A 261 11.22 -16.20 9.78
CA PHE A 261 10.36 -16.54 10.92
C PHE A 261 10.48 -18.02 11.29
N HIS A 262 10.70 -18.28 12.58
CA HIS A 262 10.60 -19.60 13.21
C HIS A 262 9.34 -19.66 14.09
N SER A 263 8.71 -20.83 14.19
CA SER A 263 7.50 -21.06 15.00
C SER A 263 7.77 -21.39 16.47
N SER A 264 9.00 -21.23 16.98
CA SER A 264 9.33 -21.64 18.35
C SER A 264 10.57 -20.97 18.97
N SER A 265 10.99 -19.79 18.51
CA SER A 265 12.14 -19.11 19.11
C SER A 265 11.98 -17.60 19.01
N SER A 266 11.81 -16.97 20.16
CA SER A 266 11.89 -15.53 20.35
C SER A 266 13.28 -15.06 19.95
N PHE A 267 13.40 -14.40 18.79
CA PHE A 267 14.63 -13.73 18.38
C PHE A 267 14.58 -12.29 18.90
N PHE A 268 15.30 -12.03 20.00
CA PHE A 268 15.59 -10.68 20.45
C PHE A 268 16.88 -10.22 19.77
N LEU A 269 16.79 -9.24 18.86
CA LEU A 269 17.96 -8.45 18.49
C LEU A 269 18.22 -7.49 19.66
N LEU A 270 19.03 -7.94 20.62
CA LEU A 270 19.56 -7.08 21.66
C LEU A 270 20.72 -6.29 21.09
N ASP A 271 20.63 -4.96 21.17
CA ASP A 271 21.82 -4.11 21.21
C ASP A 271 22.65 -4.56 22.43
N PRO A 272 23.93 -4.96 22.25
CA PRO A 272 24.77 -5.41 23.34
C PRO A 272 25.02 -4.34 24.42
N ASP A 273 24.71 -3.07 24.14
CA ASP A 273 24.79 -1.95 25.08
C ASP A 273 23.41 -1.48 25.59
N ALA A 274 22.30 -2.04 25.09
CA ALA A 274 20.96 -1.73 25.61
C ALA A 274 20.70 -2.52 26.90
N ASN A 275 20.61 -1.80 28.02
CA ASN A 275 19.96 -2.34 29.21
C ASN A 275 18.53 -2.74 28.82
N GLY A 276 18.11 -3.95 29.19
CA GLY A 276 16.89 -4.62 28.71
C GLY A 276 15.55 -3.90 28.98
N ASP A 277 15.58 -2.68 29.52
CA ASP A 277 14.43 -1.83 29.79
C ASP A 277 14.17 -0.78 28.68
N ASP A 278 15.06 -0.63 27.68
CA ASP A 278 15.05 0.51 26.73
C ASP A 278 14.43 0.23 25.34
N LEU A 279 14.10 -1.05 25.06
CA LEU A 279 13.45 -1.46 23.80
C LEU A 279 11.92 -1.30 23.81
N ASP A 280 11.30 -1.15 24.98
CA ASP A 280 9.84 -1.14 25.15
C ASP A 280 9.14 0.15 24.68
N LEU A 281 9.92 1.12 24.19
CA LEU A 281 9.52 2.53 24.15
C LEU A 281 9.60 3.20 22.76
N ASN A 282 10.13 2.51 21.75
CA ASN A 282 10.21 3.00 20.37
C ASN A 282 9.14 2.34 19.50
N LEU A 283 8.40 3.13 18.70
CA LEU A 283 7.49 2.56 17.70
C LEU A 283 8.32 1.78 16.67
N THR A 284 8.25 0.47 16.75
CA THR A 284 9.04 -0.44 15.93
C THR A 284 8.12 -1.34 15.12
N VAL A 285 8.27 -1.28 13.80
CA VAL A 285 7.46 -2.07 12.86
C VAL A 285 8.33 -2.65 11.76
N MET A 286 8.00 -3.86 11.30
CA MET A 286 8.63 -4.47 10.13
C MET A 286 7.63 -4.50 8.97
N TYR A 287 8.03 -3.99 7.80
CA TYR A 287 7.14 -3.93 6.63
C TYR A 287 7.03 -5.31 5.98
N ILE A 288 5.80 -5.83 5.90
CA ILE A 288 5.48 -7.14 5.32
C ILE A 288 4.19 -6.98 4.51
N PRO A 289 4.28 -6.77 3.19
CA PRO A 289 3.09 -6.66 2.33
C PRO A 289 2.50 -8.03 1.99
N ALA A 290 1.26 -8.03 1.47
CA ALA A 290 0.65 -9.20 0.87
C ALA A 290 0.94 -9.23 -0.65
N VAL A 291 1.80 -10.16 -1.06
CA VAL A 291 2.26 -10.32 -2.45
C VAL A 291 1.82 -11.68 -2.96
N PRO A 292 0.77 -11.76 -3.81
CA PRO A 292 0.34 -13.04 -4.38
C PRO A 292 1.28 -13.51 -5.47
N LEU A 293 1.19 -14.79 -5.83
CA LEU A 293 1.84 -15.33 -7.02
C LEU A 293 1.20 -14.71 -8.26
N THR A 294 2.04 -14.01 -9.03
CA THR A 294 1.76 -13.54 -10.39
C THR A 294 3.02 -13.74 -11.22
N PRO A 295 2.95 -13.73 -12.57
CA PRO A 295 4.16 -13.82 -13.38
C PRO A 295 5.18 -12.71 -13.05
N SER A 296 4.72 -11.47 -12.88
CA SER A 296 5.59 -10.33 -12.53
C SER A 296 6.22 -10.45 -11.15
N ASN A 297 5.45 -10.86 -10.14
CA ASN A 297 5.95 -11.05 -8.78
C ASN A 297 6.94 -12.21 -8.73
N LYS A 298 6.64 -13.34 -9.38
CA LYS A 298 7.56 -14.48 -9.48
C LYS A 298 8.92 -14.06 -10.05
N SER A 299 8.92 -13.31 -11.15
CA SER A 299 10.16 -12.81 -11.75
C SER A 299 10.95 -11.88 -10.81
N TYR A 300 10.28 -11.06 -10.01
CA TYR A 300 10.95 -10.24 -9.00
C TYR A 300 11.59 -11.08 -7.90
N ILE A 301 10.84 -12.02 -7.35
CA ILE A 301 11.29 -12.86 -6.23
C ILE A 301 12.52 -13.68 -6.60
N GLN A 302 12.61 -14.14 -7.85
CA GLN A 302 13.82 -14.80 -8.37
C GLN A 302 15.06 -13.90 -8.29
N ARG A 303 14.95 -12.63 -8.70
CA ARG A 303 16.05 -11.65 -8.57
C ARG A 303 16.37 -11.32 -7.12
N GLN A 304 15.36 -11.22 -6.26
CA GLN A 304 15.55 -11.00 -4.82
C GLN A 304 16.27 -12.18 -4.17
N ALA A 305 15.95 -13.42 -4.57
CA ALA A 305 16.64 -14.62 -4.07
C ALA A 305 18.14 -14.56 -4.39
N GLU A 306 18.51 -14.11 -5.59
CA GLU A 306 19.91 -13.93 -5.99
C GLU A 306 20.63 -12.89 -5.12
N THR A 307 20.01 -11.75 -4.81
CA THR A 307 20.61 -10.73 -3.95
C THR A 307 20.69 -11.19 -2.49
N PHE A 308 19.67 -11.90 -2.01
CA PHE A 308 19.62 -12.47 -0.67
C PHE A 308 20.76 -13.48 -0.43
N LEU A 309 20.98 -14.41 -1.36
CA LEU A 309 22.08 -15.39 -1.27
C LEU A 309 23.46 -14.72 -1.23
N GLN A 310 23.59 -13.52 -1.79
CA GLN A 310 24.82 -12.73 -1.79
C GLN A 310 24.91 -11.75 -0.62
N GLY A 311 23.87 -11.64 0.23
CA GLY A 311 23.78 -10.62 1.29
C GLY A 311 23.76 -9.18 0.76
N LYS A 312 23.28 -8.96 -0.47
CA LYS A 312 23.13 -7.64 -1.10
C LYS A 312 21.75 -7.06 -0.82
N CYS A 313 21.63 -5.73 -0.93
CA CYS A 313 20.34 -5.06 -0.88
C CYS A 313 19.36 -5.66 -1.91
N PRO A 314 18.06 -5.79 -1.57
CA PRO A 314 17.04 -6.18 -2.54
C PRO A 314 17.02 -5.28 -3.78
N PRO A 315 16.56 -5.76 -4.95
CA PRO A 315 16.63 -5.02 -6.21
C PRO A 315 15.94 -3.64 -6.21
N ASP A 316 14.86 -3.48 -5.42
CA ASP A 316 14.09 -2.23 -5.35
C ASP A 316 14.64 -1.21 -4.33
N MET A 317 15.65 -1.60 -3.54
CA MET A 317 16.25 -0.76 -2.51
C MET A 317 17.45 0.01 -3.05
N PRO A 318 17.84 1.13 -2.39
CA PRO A 318 19.12 1.76 -2.65
C PRO A 318 20.26 0.74 -2.57
N GLN A 319 21.05 0.67 -3.63
CA GLN A 319 22.17 -0.25 -3.72
C GLN A 319 23.33 0.26 -2.86
N GLY A 320 24.01 -0.66 -2.16
CA GLY A 320 25.06 -0.33 -1.20
C GLY A 320 25.86 -1.58 -0.80
N PRO A 321 26.61 -1.52 0.31
CA PRO A 321 27.44 -2.65 0.75
C PRO A 321 26.61 -3.90 1.15
N GLY A 322 25.30 -3.75 1.35
CA GLY A 322 24.44 -4.82 1.84
C GLY A 322 24.79 -5.23 3.27
N GLU A 323 24.41 -6.45 3.62
CA GLU A 323 24.56 -7.02 4.97
C GLU A 323 25.50 -8.23 4.99
N ALA A 324 26.15 -8.56 3.87
CA ALA A 324 26.95 -9.77 3.73
C ALA A 324 28.05 -9.92 4.80
N ALA A 325 28.60 -8.79 5.27
CA ALA A 325 29.67 -8.71 6.27
C ALA A 325 29.17 -8.61 7.72
N PHE A 326 27.86 -8.47 7.96
CA PHE A 326 27.33 -8.35 9.31
C PHE A 326 27.27 -9.72 10.00
N VAL A 327 27.49 -9.72 11.32
CA VAL A 327 27.32 -10.90 12.16
C VAL A 327 25.83 -11.14 12.37
N GLY A 328 25.37 -12.38 12.18
CA GLY A 328 23.96 -12.73 12.35
C GLY A 328 23.06 -12.39 11.15
N THR A 329 23.63 -12.00 10.00
CA THR A 329 22.87 -11.83 8.76
C THR A 329 22.19 -13.13 8.37
N GLY A 330 20.87 -13.07 8.16
CA GLY A 330 20.08 -14.23 7.77
C GLY A 330 20.57 -14.85 6.46
N ARG A 331 20.57 -16.18 6.42
CA ARG A 331 21.03 -17.01 5.29
C ARG A 331 19.93 -17.97 4.83
N ALA A 332 20.18 -18.64 3.72
CA ALA A 332 19.21 -19.58 3.14
C ALA A 332 18.86 -20.75 4.07
N GLU A 333 19.74 -21.07 5.02
CA GLU A 333 19.56 -22.10 6.03
C GLU A 333 18.58 -21.66 7.13
N ASP A 334 18.46 -20.35 7.37
CA ASP A 334 17.53 -19.80 8.37
C ASP A 334 16.08 -19.81 7.86
N VAL A 335 15.88 -19.89 6.54
CA VAL A 335 14.55 -19.98 5.92
C VAL A 335 13.99 -21.39 6.10
N CYS A 336 13.20 -21.54 7.16
CA CYS A 336 12.59 -22.79 7.56
C CYS A 336 11.33 -23.13 6.73
N GLY A 337 11.16 -24.43 6.45
CA GLY A 337 9.95 -24.97 5.82
C GLY A 337 9.85 -24.70 4.31
N GLU A 338 9.19 -25.61 3.60
CA GLU A 338 9.05 -25.51 2.14
C GLU A 338 8.28 -24.25 1.73
N ALA A 339 7.25 -23.87 2.49
CA ALA A 339 6.45 -22.68 2.23
C ALA A 339 7.29 -21.38 2.26
N GLY A 340 8.15 -21.22 3.28
CA GLY A 340 9.02 -20.05 3.40
C GLY A 340 10.07 -20.02 2.29
N ARG A 341 10.66 -21.17 1.98
CA ARG A 341 11.65 -21.31 0.89
C ARG A 341 11.02 -21.00 -0.47
N ARG A 342 9.78 -21.44 -0.71
CA ARG A 342 9.02 -21.13 -1.93
C ARG A 342 8.70 -19.65 -2.03
N ALA A 343 8.19 -19.05 -0.95
CA ALA A 343 7.86 -17.63 -0.91
C ALA A 343 9.09 -16.73 -1.16
N MET A 344 10.28 -17.17 -0.73
CA MET A 344 11.57 -16.50 -0.95
C MET A 344 12.23 -16.84 -2.29
N GLY A 345 11.65 -17.72 -3.11
CA GLY A 345 12.25 -18.15 -4.39
C GLY A 345 13.51 -19.01 -4.26
N LEU A 346 13.71 -19.67 -3.12
CA LEU A 346 14.85 -20.58 -2.86
C LEU A 346 14.61 -22.01 -3.37
N VAL A 347 13.38 -22.29 -3.79
CA VAL A 347 12.93 -23.50 -4.48
C VAL A 347 11.92 -23.08 -5.57
N ASP A 348 11.51 -24.03 -6.41
CA ASP A 348 10.56 -23.73 -7.49
C ASP A 348 9.25 -23.13 -6.98
N ILE A 349 8.90 -21.97 -7.56
CA ILE A 349 7.64 -21.28 -7.31
C ILE A 349 6.59 -21.89 -8.23
N VAL A 350 5.79 -22.79 -7.66
CA VAL A 350 4.63 -23.44 -8.30
C VAL A 350 3.34 -22.87 -7.73
N ALA A 351 2.30 -22.82 -8.56
CA ALA A 351 0.94 -22.44 -8.18
C ALA A 351 0.20 -23.59 -7.51
#